data_AF-A0A955HP32-F1
#
_entry.id   AF-A0A955HP32-F1
#
_cell.length_a   1.000
_cell.length_b   1.000
_cell.length_c   1.000
_cell.angle_alpha   90.00
_cell.angle_beta   90.00
_cell.angle_gamma   90.00
#
_symmetry.space_group_name_H-M   'P 1'
#
loop_
_entity.id
_entity.type
_entity.pdbx_description
1 polymer ?
#
loop_
_entity_poly.entity_id
_entity_poly.type
_entity_poly.pdbx_seq_one_letter_code
_entity_poly.pdbx_strand_id
1 'polypeptide(L)'
;LFVARFFFLYFYSYPIIGTQGEYFSERIVANYIERNPDKKIIVYASEPRFMFETVLVFNNLITKETIASITTAYQEKKYSLDNFLITNTCYQPQADSSVVSIVNRATPTCDGSKTEKASTDTAIPSLIDSGAIYRLYNDSLCSGYPLGTFSHISTNNFYVEKLTNTDFCSSFFTRE
;
A
#
# COMPACT_ATOMS: atom_id res chain seq x y z
N LEU A 1 8.92 -7.40 38.55
CA LEU A 1 7.63 -6.98 37.94
C LEU A 1 7.80 -6.17 36.64
N PHE A 2 8.62 -5.12 36.62
CA PHE A 2 8.83 -4.28 35.41
C PHE A 2 9.45 -5.03 34.22
N VAL A 3 10.44 -5.89 34.47
CA VAL A 3 11.09 -6.68 33.41
C VAL A 3 10.10 -7.66 32.77
N ALA A 4 9.38 -8.46 33.57
CA ALA A 4 8.39 -9.40 33.03
C ALA A 4 7.28 -8.70 32.22
N ARG A 5 6.85 -7.51 32.65
CA ARG A 5 5.89 -6.69 31.89
C ARG A 5 6.47 -6.19 30.57
N PHE A 6 7.73 -5.78 30.55
CA PHE A 6 8.42 -5.41 29.30
C PHE A 6 8.50 -6.60 28.34
N PHE A 7 8.90 -7.79 28.79
CA PHE A 7 8.97 -8.98 27.94
C PHE A 7 7.59 -9.38 27.40
N PHE A 8 6.55 -9.37 28.23
CA PHE A 8 5.19 -9.67 27.78
C PHE A 8 4.70 -8.65 26.74
N LEU A 9 4.92 -7.35 26.99
CA LEU A 9 4.55 -6.32 26.03
C LEU A 9 5.36 -6.48 24.74
N TYR A 10 6.68 -6.58 24.81
CA TYR A 10 7.58 -6.56 23.65
C TYR A 10 7.51 -7.83 22.79
N PHE A 11 7.44 -9.01 23.39
CA PHE A 11 7.46 -10.28 22.64
C PHE A 11 6.07 -10.85 22.37
N TYR A 12 5.02 -10.40 23.06
CA TYR A 12 3.68 -10.97 22.92
C TYR A 12 2.65 -9.94 22.46
N SER A 13 2.47 -8.83 23.17
CA SER A 13 1.48 -7.82 22.77
C SER A 13 1.89 -7.01 21.54
N TYR A 14 3.13 -6.53 21.46
CA TYR A 14 3.59 -5.69 20.34
C TYR A 14 3.62 -6.43 19.01
N PRO A 15 3.96 -7.73 18.91
CA PRO A 15 3.80 -8.45 17.66
C PRO A 15 2.33 -8.59 17.27
N ILE A 16 1.42 -8.86 18.21
CA ILE A 16 -0.02 -8.97 17.93
C ILE A 16 -0.62 -7.61 17.56
N ILE A 17 -0.27 -6.53 18.26
CA ILE A 17 -0.72 -5.16 17.98
C ILE A 17 -0.03 -4.61 16.72
N GLY A 18 1.22 -4.95 16.47
CA GLY A 18 1.93 -4.63 15.23
C GLY A 18 1.30 -5.34 14.02
N THR A 19 0.72 -6.52 14.22
CA THR A 19 -0.14 -7.16 13.21
C THR A 19 -1.53 -6.53 13.10
N GLN A 20 -1.92 -5.59 13.97
CA GLN A 20 -3.22 -4.89 13.90
C GLN A 20 -3.32 -3.87 12.75
N GLY A 21 -2.39 -3.87 11.79
CA GLY A 21 -2.66 -3.37 10.44
C GLY A 21 -1.91 -2.10 10.04
N GLU A 22 -1.08 -1.54 10.90
CA GLU A 22 -0.12 -0.51 10.47
C GLU A 22 1.12 -1.22 9.87
N TYR A 23 1.79 -0.59 8.91
CA TYR A 23 3.03 -1.04 8.25
C TYR A 23 2.91 -2.15 7.19
N PHE A 24 2.14 -3.23 7.41
CA PHE A 24 2.15 -4.36 6.47
C PHE A 24 1.41 -4.03 5.16
N SER A 25 0.30 -3.31 5.24
CA SER A 25 -0.46 -2.90 4.06
C SER A 25 0.34 -1.93 3.17
N GLU A 26 1.11 -1.06 3.80
CA GLU A 26 2.02 -0.10 3.18
C GLU A 26 3.18 -0.82 2.52
N ARG A 27 3.69 -1.91 3.11
CA ARG A 27 4.68 -2.80 2.49
C ARG A 27 4.12 -3.51 1.26
N ILE A 28 2.85 -3.93 1.28
CA ILE A 28 2.17 -4.48 0.09
C ILE A 28 2.11 -3.40 -1.01
N VAL A 29 1.73 -2.16 -0.66
CA VAL A 29 1.71 -1.05 -1.63
C VAL A 29 3.11 -0.75 -2.18
N ALA A 30 4.15 -0.74 -1.34
CA ALA A 30 5.54 -0.56 -1.78
C ALA A 30 5.95 -1.62 -2.82
N ASN A 31 5.64 -2.89 -2.53
CA ASN A 31 5.90 -3.99 -3.46
C ASN A 31 5.07 -3.88 -4.75
N TYR A 32 3.82 -3.41 -4.66
CA TYR A 32 3.01 -3.17 -5.84
C TYR A 32 3.64 -2.10 -6.75
N ILE A 33 4.19 -1.02 -6.16
CA ILE A 33 4.90 0.03 -6.90
C ILE A 33 6.14 -0.53 -7.60
N GLU A 34 6.96 -1.31 -6.90
CA GLU A 34 8.18 -1.94 -7.46
C GLU A 34 7.87 -2.84 -8.66
N ARG A 35 6.76 -3.59 -8.60
CA ARG A 35 6.33 -4.51 -9.65
C ARG A 35 5.72 -3.82 -10.88
N ASN A 36 5.54 -2.50 -10.85
CA ASN A 36 4.91 -1.72 -11.94
C ASN A 36 5.74 -0.47 -12.32
N PRO A 37 7.02 -0.61 -12.71
CA PRO A 37 7.90 0.53 -12.99
C PRO A 37 7.40 1.40 -14.16
N ASP A 38 6.69 0.80 -15.12
CA ASP A 38 6.20 1.49 -16.32
C ASP A 38 4.86 2.21 -16.12
N LYS A 39 4.28 2.15 -14.91
CA LYS A 39 2.99 2.76 -14.60
C LYS A 39 3.17 3.96 -13.70
N LYS A 40 2.43 5.02 -14.00
CA LYS A 40 2.29 6.14 -13.08
C LYS A 40 1.35 5.75 -11.94
N ILE A 41 1.82 5.85 -10.70
CA ILE A 41 1.07 5.43 -9.51
C ILE A 41 0.86 6.62 -8.58
N ILE A 42 -0.38 6.85 -8.17
CA ILE A 42 -0.71 7.86 -7.16
C ILE A 42 -1.28 7.16 -5.94
N VAL A 43 -0.61 7.30 -4.79
CA VAL A 43 -1.05 6.77 -3.51
C VAL A 43 -1.68 7.89 -2.68
N TYR A 44 -2.94 7.70 -2.30
CA TYR A 44 -3.66 8.60 -1.41
C TYR A 44 -3.61 8.02 0.01
N ALA A 45 -2.75 8.58 0.86
CA ALA A 45 -2.47 8.12 2.21
C ALA A 45 -2.69 9.24 3.23
N SER A 46 -3.16 8.89 4.43
CA SER A 46 -3.33 9.84 5.55
C SER A 46 -2.02 10.49 5.97
N GLU A 47 -0.93 9.71 5.96
CA GLU A 47 0.43 10.12 6.33
C GLU A 47 1.40 9.95 5.15
N PRO A 48 1.46 10.89 4.19
CA PRO A 48 2.22 10.73 2.95
C PRO A 48 3.72 10.55 3.17
N ARG A 49 4.27 11.26 4.16
CA ARG A 49 5.68 11.16 4.52
C ARG A 49 6.03 9.73 4.93
N PHE A 50 5.23 9.16 5.81
CA PHE A 50 5.45 7.83 6.36
C PHE A 50 5.30 6.76 5.28
N MET A 51 4.29 6.90 4.43
CA MET A 51 4.10 6.02 3.27
C MET A 51 5.27 6.15 2.26
N PHE A 52 5.81 7.36 2.04
CA PHE A 52 6.99 7.58 1.20
C PHE A 52 8.23 6.90 1.76
N GLU A 53 8.51 7.08 3.05
CA GLU A 53 9.60 6.39 3.75
C GLU A 53 9.48 4.87 3.63
N THR A 54 8.26 4.35 3.75
CA THR A 54 7.99 2.92 3.61
C THR A 54 8.37 2.40 2.22
N VAL A 55 7.94 3.09 1.16
CA VAL A 55 8.29 2.73 -0.23
C VAL A 55 9.81 2.80 -0.44
N LEU A 56 10.44 3.87 0.02
CA LEU A 56 11.89 4.04 -0.13
C LEU A 56 12.69 2.91 0.54
N VAL A 57 12.29 2.52 1.75
CA VAL A 57 12.98 1.50 2.54
C VAL A 57 12.77 0.10 1.96
N PHE A 58 11.52 -0.30 1.70
CA PHE A 58 11.24 -1.67 1.24
C PHE A 58 11.75 -1.95 -0.17
N ASN A 59 11.81 -0.93 -1.03
CA ASN A 59 12.27 -1.07 -2.40
C ASN A 59 13.75 -0.68 -2.57
N ASN A 60 14.48 -0.44 -1.47
CA ASN A 60 15.90 -0.04 -1.47
C ASN A 60 16.22 1.18 -2.35
N LEU A 61 15.32 2.17 -2.39
CA LEU A 61 15.43 3.33 -3.28
C LEU A 61 16.31 4.45 -2.71
N ILE A 62 16.90 4.29 -1.52
CA ILE A 62 17.82 5.27 -0.94
C ILE A 62 19.23 4.98 -1.45
N THR A 63 19.57 5.53 -2.63
CA THR A 63 20.85 5.33 -3.29
C THR A 63 21.54 6.68 -3.55
N LYS A 64 22.78 6.66 -4.04
CA LYS A 64 23.49 7.90 -4.38
C LYS A 64 22.81 8.66 -5.52
N GLU A 65 22.14 7.93 -6.41
CA GLU A 65 21.47 8.45 -7.60
C GLU A 65 20.14 9.14 -7.24
N THR A 66 19.42 8.61 -6.25
CA THR A 66 18.08 9.10 -5.87
C THR A 66 18.09 10.12 -4.72
N ILE A 67 19.17 10.21 -3.93
CA ILE A 67 19.19 11.02 -2.70
C ILE A 67 18.88 12.50 -2.93
N ALA A 68 19.29 13.06 -4.08
CA ALA A 68 19.00 14.45 -4.43
C ALA A 68 17.50 14.65 -4.64
N SER A 69 16.85 13.78 -5.43
CA SER A 69 15.41 13.79 -5.67
C SER A 69 14.61 13.57 -4.38
N ILE A 70 15.05 12.64 -3.54
CA ILE A 70 14.46 12.38 -2.22
C ILE A 70 14.55 13.66 -1.35
N THR A 71 15.70 14.31 -1.32
CA THR A 71 15.90 15.54 -0.54
C THR A 71 14.95 16.65 -1.00
N THR A 72 14.82 16.86 -2.32
CA THR A 72 13.86 17.81 -2.89
C THR A 72 12.42 17.46 -2.51
N ALA A 73 12.05 16.17 -2.58
CA ALA A 73 10.72 15.71 -2.19
C ALA A 73 10.38 16.07 -0.72
N TYR A 74 11.35 15.95 0.19
CA TYR A 74 11.20 16.38 1.59
C TYR A 74 11.13 17.90 1.77
N GLN A 75 11.97 18.66 1.07
CA GLN A 75 12.01 20.12 1.17
C GLN A 75 10.71 20.75 0.65
N GLU A 76 10.20 20.24 -0.47
CA GLU A 76 8.96 20.72 -1.07
C GLU A 76 7.70 20.11 -0.44
N LYS A 77 7.86 19.09 0.42
CA LYS A 77 6.76 18.25 0.92
C LYS A 77 5.92 17.64 -0.21
N LYS A 78 6.56 17.35 -1.33
CA LYS A 78 5.98 16.67 -2.50
C LYS A 78 6.63 15.30 -2.62
N TYR A 79 5.99 14.30 -2.04
CA TYR A 79 6.52 12.95 -1.92
C TYR A 79 6.39 12.16 -3.22
N SER A 80 7.20 12.53 -4.21
CA SER A 80 7.27 11.89 -5.52
C SER A 80 8.68 11.42 -5.82
N LEU A 81 8.79 10.24 -6.43
CA LEU A 81 10.04 9.70 -6.96
C LEU A 81 9.71 8.79 -8.16
N ASP A 82 10.49 8.90 -9.23
CA ASP A 82 10.33 8.11 -10.47
C ASP A 82 8.88 8.05 -10.98
N ASN A 83 8.24 6.90 -10.87
CA ASN A 83 6.91 6.63 -11.39
C ASN A 83 5.77 6.81 -10.36
N PHE A 84 6.07 7.19 -9.11
CA PHE A 84 5.05 7.29 -8.07
C PHE A 84 4.98 8.65 -7.35
N LEU A 85 3.77 8.98 -6.88
CA LEU A 85 3.45 10.14 -6.06
C LEU A 85 2.60 9.70 -4.87
N ILE A 86 2.89 10.26 -3.69
CA ILE A 86 2.13 10.02 -2.48
C ILE A 86 1.56 11.34 -1.97
N THR A 87 0.26 11.38 -1.73
CA THR A 87 -0.49 12.58 -1.35
C THR A 87 -1.51 12.29 -0.25
N ASN A 88 -1.86 13.29 0.56
CA ASN A 88 -2.97 13.25 1.51
C ASN A 88 -4.16 14.10 1.06
N THR A 89 -4.17 14.54 -0.19
CA THR A 89 -5.35 15.21 -0.75
C THR A 89 -6.52 14.23 -0.83
N CYS A 90 -7.73 14.78 -0.96
CA CYS A 90 -8.89 13.98 -1.35
C CYS A 90 -8.63 13.23 -2.66
N TYR A 91 -9.33 12.11 -2.85
CA TYR A 91 -9.25 11.32 -4.08
C TYR A 91 -10.04 11.99 -5.19
N GLN A 92 -9.41 12.12 -6.36
CA GLN A 92 -10.06 12.53 -7.59
C GLN A 92 -9.83 11.42 -8.62
N PRO A 93 -10.90 10.82 -9.18
CA PRO A 93 -10.79 9.82 -10.23
C PRO A 93 -9.94 10.31 -11.39
N GLN A 94 -8.98 9.48 -11.81
CA GLN A 94 -8.08 9.80 -12.92
C GLN A 94 -8.80 9.56 -14.24
N ALA A 95 -8.82 10.58 -15.12
CA ALA A 95 -9.37 10.45 -16.46
C ALA A 95 -8.51 9.55 -17.37
N ASP A 96 -7.21 9.46 -17.07
CA ASP A 96 -6.25 8.62 -17.76
C ASP A 96 -6.21 7.23 -17.12
N SER A 97 -6.66 6.21 -17.87
CA SER A 97 -6.69 4.82 -17.42
C SER A 97 -5.29 4.19 -17.29
N SER A 98 -4.24 4.86 -17.75
CA SER A 98 -2.86 4.42 -17.55
C SER A 98 -2.32 4.75 -16.14
N VAL A 99 -3.01 5.62 -15.40
CA VAL A 99 -2.65 6.00 -14.03
C VAL A 99 -3.35 5.09 -13.03
N VAL A 100 -2.56 4.39 -12.22
CA VAL A 100 -3.06 3.57 -11.12
C VAL A 100 -3.24 4.46 -9.89
N SER A 101 -4.43 4.41 -9.28
CA SER A 101 -4.68 5.13 -8.02
C SER A 101 -4.86 4.14 -6.89
N ILE A 102 -4.05 4.27 -5.83
CA ILE A 102 -4.12 3.44 -4.63
C ILE A 102 -4.66 4.32 -3.50
N VAL A 103 -5.90 4.10 -3.09
CA VAL A 103 -6.65 5.02 -2.23
C VAL A 103 -6.91 4.37 -0.89
N ASN A 104 -6.40 4.96 0.19
CA ASN A 104 -6.75 4.52 1.54
C ASN A 104 -8.26 4.68 1.75
N ARG A 105 -8.91 3.69 2.36
CA ARG A 105 -10.36 3.68 2.59
C ARG A 105 -10.88 4.90 3.36
N ALA A 106 -10.05 5.50 4.22
CA ALA A 106 -10.40 6.70 4.96
C ALA A 106 -10.33 7.99 4.12
N THR A 107 -9.74 7.95 2.93
CA THR A 107 -9.63 9.12 2.04
C THR A 107 -10.97 9.43 1.38
N PRO A 108 -11.55 10.64 1.57
CA PRO A 108 -12.77 11.05 0.89
C PRO A 108 -12.51 11.40 -0.57
N THR A 109 -13.55 11.36 -1.41
CA THR A 109 -13.47 11.98 -2.74
C THR A 109 -13.51 13.50 -2.65
N CYS A 110 -12.91 14.18 -3.62
CA CYS A 110 -12.89 15.64 -3.66
C CYS A 110 -14.26 16.28 -3.96
N ASP A 111 -15.13 15.57 -4.68
CA ASP A 111 -16.46 16.03 -5.07
C ASP A 111 -17.55 15.67 -4.04
N GLY A 112 -17.18 14.96 -2.97
CA GLY A 112 -18.12 14.46 -1.96
C GLY A 112 -19.04 13.35 -2.48
N SER A 113 -18.83 12.85 -3.70
CA SER A 113 -19.50 11.65 -4.19
C SER A 113 -19.12 10.46 -3.31
N LYS A 114 -20.08 9.59 -3.03
CA LYS A 114 -19.70 8.24 -2.57
C LYS A 114 -19.03 7.61 -3.77
N THR A 115 -17.74 7.29 -3.69
CA THR A 115 -16.98 6.59 -4.74
C THR A 115 -17.89 5.57 -5.41
N GLU A 116 -18.35 5.87 -6.63
CA GLU A 116 -19.08 4.91 -7.43
C GLU A 116 -18.18 3.70 -7.62
N LYS A 117 -18.72 2.49 -7.44
CA LYS A 117 -18.00 1.24 -7.69
C LYS A 117 -17.35 1.33 -9.07
N ALA A 118 -16.02 1.47 -9.14
CA ALA A 118 -15.38 1.39 -10.43
C ALA A 118 -15.36 -0.10 -10.82
N SER A 119 -15.53 -0.39 -12.10
CA SER A 119 -15.84 -1.73 -12.60
C SER A 119 -14.70 -2.76 -12.42
N THR A 120 -13.57 -2.36 -11.84
CA THR A 120 -12.38 -3.18 -11.59
C THR A 120 -11.68 -2.78 -10.30
N ASP A 121 -12.42 -2.78 -9.19
CA ASP A 121 -11.86 -2.47 -7.87
C ASP A 121 -11.17 -3.71 -7.28
N THR A 122 -9.84 -3.73 -7.33
CA THR A 122 -9.05 -4.61 -6.48
C THR A 122 -8.76 -3.89 -5.19
N ALA A 123 -8.73 -4.62 -4.08
CA ALA A 123 -8.49 -4.05 -2.77
C ALA A 123 -7.35 -4.78 -2.08
N ILE A 124 -6.61 -4.06 -1.25
CA ILE A 124 -5.71 -4.65 -0.25
C ILE A 124 -6.53 -4.77 1.03
N PRO A 125 -6.95 -5.99 1.43
CA PRO A 125 -7.72 -6.19 2.63
C PRO A 125 -6.82 -6.21 3.88
N SER A 126 -7.42 -5.86 5.00
CA SER A 126 -6.89 -6.11 6.34
C SER A 126 -6.74 -7.61 6.58
N LEU A 127 -5.61 -8.00 7.18
CA LEU A 127 -5.37 -9.40 7.51
C LEU A 127 -6.20 -9.90 8.70
N ILE A 128 -6.85 -8.99 9.43
CA ILE A 128 -7.60 -9.29 10.65
C ILE A 128 -9.06 -9.64 10.32
N ASP A 129 -9.69 -8.79 9.51
CA ASP A 129 -11.14 -8.81 9.26
C ASP A 129 -11.49 -8.80 7.77
N SER A 130 -10.50 -8.87 6.88
CA SER A 130 -10.66 -8.77 5.41
C SER A 130 -11.31 -7.47 4.91
N GLY A 131 -11.46 -6.44 5.75
CA GLY A 131 -11.96 -5.14 5.31
C GLY A 131 -10.93 -4.43 4.43
N ALA A 132 -11.36 -3.81 3.33
CA ALA A 132 -10.44 -3.05 2.47
C ALA A 132 -9.72 -1.94 3.26
N ILE A 133 -8.39 -1.93 3.23
CA ILE A 133 -7.55 -0.85 3.73
C ILE A 133 -7.24 0.11 2.59
N TYR A 134 -6.84 -0.43 1.44
CA TYR A 134 -6.64 0.32 0.20
C TYR A 134 -7.53 -0.21 -0.91
N ARG A 135 -7.99 0.69 -1.76
CA ARG A 135 -8.64 0.38 -3.04
C ARG A 135 -7.72 0.78 -4.17
N LEU A 136 -7.68 -0.04 -5.21
CA LEU A 136 -6.90 0.21 -6.39
C LEU A 136 -7.85 0.45 -7.57
N TYR A 137 -7.67 1.61 -8.20
CA TYR A 137 -8.35 1.98 -9.43
C TYR A 137 -7.38 1.86 -10.60
N ASN A 138 -7.87 1.32 -11.72
CA ASN A 138 -7.08 0.99 -12.91
C ASN A 138 -5.94 0.00 -12.62
N ASP A 139 -6.16 -0.97 -11.73
CA ASP A 139 -5.18 -2.00 -11.43
C ASP A 139 -4.76 -2.74 -12.70
N SER A 140 -3.47 -2.69 -13.00
CA SER A 140 -2.89 -3.33 -14.20
C SER A 140 -2.07 -4.58 -13.89
N LEU A 141 -1.81 -4.86 -12.62
CA LEU A 141 -1.04 -6.02 -12.18
C LEU A 141 -1.95 -7.14 -11.69
N CYS A 142 -2.77 -6.89 -10.68
CA CYS A 142 -3.52 -7.94 -9.99
C CYS A 142 -4.88 -8.24 -10.63
N SER A 143 -5.40 -7.35 -11.48
CA SER A 143 -6.64 -7.54 -12.24
C SER A 143 -6.61 -8.73 -13.21
N GLY A 144 -5.41 -9.17 -13.63
CA GLY A 144 -5.22 -10.34 -14.50
C GLY A 144 -5.23 -11.69 -13.78
N TYR A 145 -5.27 -11.71 -12.44
CA TYR A 145 -5.22 -12.93 -11.64
C TYR A 145 -6.60 -13.27 -11.02
N PRO A 146 -6.87 -14.55 -10.71
CA PRO A 146 -8.09 -14.92 -10.00
C PRO A 146 -8.02 -14.46 -8.54
N LEU A 147 -8.67 -13.34 -8.22
CA LEU A 147 -8.75 -12.79 -6.87
C LEU A 147 -9.94 -13.37 -6.11
N GLY A 148 -9.73 -13.69 -4.84
CA GLY A 148 -10.80 -14.08 -3.92
C GLY A 148 -11.61 -12.89 -3.42
N THR A 149 -12.72 -13.18 -2.72
CA THR A 149 -13.53 -12.17 -2.02
C THR A 149 -12.97 -11.86 -0.63
N PHE A 150 -12.22 -12.78 -0.04
CA PHE A 150 -11.65 -12.66 1.30
C PHE A 150 -10.17 -13.01 1.28
N SER A 151 -9.41 -12.41 2.20
CA SER A 151 -8.00 -12.75 2.38
C SER A 151 -7.90 -14.12 3.06
N HIS A 152 -7.22 -15.05 2.40
CA HIS A 152 -6.95 -16.38 2.95
C HIS A 152 -5.44 -16.62 3.01
N ILE A 153 -4.79 -16.07 4.04
CA ILE A 153 -3.37 -16.36 4.31
C ILE A 153 -3.29 -17.70 5.05
N SER A 154 -3.14 -18.78 4.28
CA SER A 154 -3.01 -20.16 4.79
C SER A 154 -1.55 -20.61 4.95
N THR A 155 -0.60 -19.81 4.45
CA THR A 155 0.84 -20.12 4.42
C THR A 155 1.65 -18.92 4.92
N ASN A 156 2.89 -19.17 5.39
CA ASN A 156 3.78 -18.14 5.93
C ASN A 156 4.40 -17.26 4.82
N ASN A 157 3.54 -16.57 4.06
CA ASN A 157 3.91 -15.79 2.87
C ASN A 157 4.16 -14.30 3.18
N PHE A 158 4.62 -13.98 4.39
CA PHE A 158 4.87 -12.58 4.80
C PHE A 158 6.17 -11.99 4.24
N TYR A 159 6.94 -12.77 3.48
CA TYR A 159 8.09 -12.27 2.73
C TYR A 159 7.68 -11.85 1.31
N VAL A 160 6.93 -10.75 1.24
CA VAL A 160 6.23 -10.28 0.03
C VAL A 160 7.15 -9.99 -1.17
N GLU A 161 8.38 -9.55 -0.93
CA GLU A 161 9.37 -9.22 -1.98
C GLU A 161 9.84 -10.46 -2.75
N LYS A 162 9.73 -11.65 -2.14
CA LYS A 162 10.14 -12.91 -2.77
C LYS A 162 9.02 -13.63 -3.51
N LEU A 163 7.79 -13.13 -3.41
CA LEU A 163 6.65 -13.78 -4.03
C LEU A 163 6.64 -13.57 -5.54
N THR A 164 6.10 -14.54 -6.27
CA THR A 164 5.72 -14.35 -7.67
C THR A 164 4.57 -13.36 -7.75
N ASN A 165 4.33 -12.75 -8.91
CA ASN A 165 3.17 -11.86 -9.10
C ASN A 165 1.85 -12.60 -8.81
N THR A 166 1.75 -13.87 -9.19
CA THR A 166 0.58 -14.72 -8.90
C THR A 166 0.37 -14.88 -7.39
N ASP A 167 1.42 -15.25 -6.65
CA ASP A 167 1.31 -15.50 -5.21
C ASP A 167 1.05 -14.19 -4.45
N PHE A 168 1.70 -13.11 -4.86
CA PHE A 168 1.50 -11.77 -4.31
C PHE A 168 0.06 -11.30 -4.49
N CYS A 169 -0.47 -11.34 -5.73
CA CYS A 169 -1.82 -10.90 -6.03
C CYS A 169 -2.87 -11.79 -5.36
N SER A 170 -2.74 -13.11 -5.44
CA SER A 170 -3.73 -14.04 -4.85
C SER A 170 -3.73 -14.07 -3.32
N SER A 171 -2.60 -13.72 -2.68
CA SER A 171 -2.51 -13.69 -1.20
C SER A 171 -2.99 -12.38 -0.60
N PHE A 172 -2.74 -11.24 -1.28
CA PHE A 172 -2.88 -9.91 -0.68
C PHE A 172 -3.87 -8.98 -1.38
N PHE A 173 -4.54 -9.45 -2.44
CA PHE A 173 -5.55 -8.66 -3.15
C PHE A 173 -6.87 -9.42 -3.22
N THR A 174 -7.97 -8.69 -3.06
CA THR A 174 -9.33 -9.20 -3.20
C THR A 174 -10.10 -8.41 -4.24
N ARG A 175 -11.16 -9.00 -4.78
CA ARG A 175 -12.14 -8.29 -5.62
C ARG A 175 -13.20 -7.63 -4.72
N GLU A 176 -13.47 -6.33 -4.93
CA GLU A 176 -14.58 -5.60 -4.30
C GLU A 176 -15.88 -5.58 -5.14
#